data_AF-A0A0F9WUM2-F1
#
_entry.id   AF-A0A0F9WUM2-F1
#
_cell.length_a   1.000
_cell.length_b   1.000
_cell.length_c   1.000
_cell.angle_alpha   90.00
_cell.angle_beta   90.00
_cell.angle_gamma   90.00
#
_symmetry.space_group_name_H-M   'P 1'
#
loop_
_entity.id
_entity.type
_entity.pdbx_description
1 polymer ?
#
loop_
_entity_poly.entity_id
_entity_poly.type
_entity_poly.pdbx_seq_one_letter_code
_entity_poly.pdbx_strand_id
1 'polypeptide(L)'
;MKSFYKKIKSYLFKSAINTSFDTFNLENVSITSLNTYTGVKTEISKTVSPHFQISHVSSMGADFDIKQTYATFCFNNLLLQTSIDQDKIFRIRGTHMFKNLLTKFHTVIGRSKDIFTQIEVDIKNKYNNMCIKMIQPAIKGASCIYVGNYMQQLGVISLGGEIIKADEYIGLSFVGRYEGIGSISTISLQQFNTLSIDYYKTLSSICDVGIKISTDREKSVNYGLGVKLHSKKGEIIGCVDNNHILSIIYNDKLSEGLTLNLSCRFGKKVFDYGYGFIYEF
;
A
#
# COMPACT_ATOMS: atom_id res chain seq x y z
N MET A 1 29.42 -12.08 -32.28
CA MET A 1 28.65 -12.40 -31.05
C MET A 1 28.90 -11.45 -29.87
N LYS A 2 30.14 -11.11 -29.49
CA LYS A 2 30.43 -10.20 -28.35
C LYS A 2 29.75 -8.82 -28.42
N SER A 3 29.65 -8.22 -29.62
CA SER A 3 28.98 -6.92 -29.83
C SER A 3 27.46 -6.97 -29.59
N PHE A 4 26.81 -8.06 -30.01
CA PHE A 4 25.37 -8.26 -29.85
C PHE A 4 24.98 -8.44 -28.37
N TYR A 5 25.74 -9.25 -27.63
CA TYR A 5 25.54 -9.44 -26.19
C TYR A 5 25.71 -8.13 -25.40
N LYS A 6 26.70 -7.31 -25.77
CA LYS A 6 26.92 -5.99 -25.14
C LYS A 6 25.75 -5.04 -25.39
N LYS A 7 25.18 -5.04 -26.60
CA LYS A 7 23.97 -4.27 -26.92
C LYS A 7 22.76 -4.72 -26.10
N ILE A 8 22.48 -6.02 -26.04
CA ILE A 8 21.37 -6.57 -25.24
C ILE A 8 21.53 -6.21 -23.76
N LYS A 9 22.72 -6.42 -23.19
CA LYS A 9 23.00 -6.09 -21.78
C LYS A 9 22.79 -4.59 -21.51
N SER A 10 23.25 -3.72 -22.42
CA SER A 10 23.06 -2.27 -22.27
C SER A 10 21.59 -1.85 -22.33
N TYR A 11 20.75 -2.58 -23.06
CA TYR A 11 19.32 -2.31 -23.18
C TYR A 11 18.55 -2.79 -21.93
N LEU A 12 18.84 -4.01 -21.46
CA LEU A 12 18.16 -4.61 -20.31
C LEU A 12 18.50 -3.93 -18.98
N PHE A 13 19.74 -3.46 -18.80
CA PHE A 13 20.21 -2.85 -17.53
C PHE A 13 20.39 -1.33 -17.64
N LYS A 14 19.56 -0.67 -18.45
CA LYS A 14 19.58 0.78 -18.61
C LYS A 14 18.85 1.51 -17.48
N SER A 15 17.70 0.97 -17.07
CA SER A 15 16.79 1.55 -16.07
C SER A 15 17.09 1.00 -14.67
N ALA A 16 16.99 1.86 -13.66
CA ALA A 16 17.04 1.43 -12.27
C ALA A 16 15.67 0.90 -11.84
N ILE A 17 15.65 -0.01 -10.86
CA ILE A 17 14.40 -0.50 -10.30
C ILE A 17 13.81 0.53 -9.34
N ASN A 18 12.54 0.88 -9.56
CA ASN A 18 11.82 1.84 -8.73
C ASN A 18 10.77 1.20 -7.83
N THR A 19 10.34 -0.02 -8.15
CA THR A 19 9.28 -0.76 -7.44
C THR A 19 9.81 -2.01 -6.73
N SER A 20 9.12 -2.43 -5.69
CA SER A 20 9.28 -3.74 -5.04
C SER A 20 8.19 -4.71 -5.47
N PHE A 21 8.28 -5.97 -5.06
CA PHE A 21 7.22 -6.96 -5.29
C PHE A 21 5.87 -6.53 -4.70
N ASP A 22 5.86 -5.87 -3.54
CA ASP A 22 4.61 -5.41 -2.91
C ASP A 22 4.02 -4.15 -3.54
N THR A 23 4.85 -3.43 -4.30
CA THR A 23 4.50 -2.09 -4.81
C THR A 23 4.39 -2.02 -6.32
N PHE A 24 4.40 -3.18 -7.00
CA PHE A 24 4.43 -3.27 -8.44
C PHE A 24 3.20 -2.67 -9.14
N ASN A 25 2.05 -2.58 -8.48
CA ASN A 25 0.79 -2.06 -9.05
C ASN A 25 0.16 -0.93 -8.20
N LEU A 26 0.94 -0.26 -7.35
CA LEU A 26 0.42 0.77 -6.43
C LEU A 26 -0.38 1.87 -7.14
N GLU A 27 0.08 2.30 -8.31
CA GLU A 27 -0.55 3.38 -9.06
C GLU A 27 -2.01 3.02 -9.39
N ASN A 28 -2.25 1.79 -9.88
CA ASN A 28 -3.59 1.32 -10.19
C ASN A 28 -4.42 1.05 -8.92
N VAL A 29 -3.83 0.42 -7.91
CA VAL A 29 -4.51 0.08 -6.65
C VAL A 29 -5.00 1.34 -5.94
N SER A 30 -4.22 2.43 -5.98
CA SER A 30 -4.58 3.71 -5.36
C SER A 30 -5.83 4.38 -5.94
N ILE A 31 -6.25 3.98 -7.15
CA ILE A 31 -7.43 4.51 -7.83
C ILE A 31 -8.58 3.49 -7.82
N THR A 32 -8.28 2.21 -8.01
CA THR A 32 -9.30 1.17 -8.19
C THR A 32 -9.77 0.50 -6.90
N SER A 33 -9.00 0.62 -5.81
CA SER A 33 -9.29 -0.01 -4.51
C SER A 33 -9.33 1.03 -3.41
N LEU A 34 -10.39 1.86 -3.41
CA LEU A 34 -10.54 2.97 -2.47
C LEU A 34 -10.90 2.48 -1.06
N ASN A 35 -10.13 2.93 -0.07
CA ASN A 35 -10.46 2.74 1.33
C ASN A 35 -11.42 3.84 1.79
N THR A 36 -12.71 3.61 1.57
CA THR A 36 -13.77 4.51 2.02
C THR A 36 -14.05 4.34 3.51
N TYR A 37 -14.57 5.39 4.15
CA TYR A 37 -14.94 5.37 5.56
C TYR A 37 -16.34 5.95 5.76
N THR A 38 -17.01 5.51 6.81
CA THR A 38 -18.35 5.98 7.21
C THR A 38 -18.26 6.84 8.46
N GLY A 39 -19.21 7.76 8.60
CA GLY A 39 -19.30 8.63 9.78
C GLY A 39 -18.26 9.75 9.79
N VAL A 40 -17.88 10.19 10.99
CA VAL A 40 -17.01 11.35 11.19
C VAL A 40 -15.61 10.90 11.56
N LYS A 41 -14.61 11.34 10.79
CA LYS A 41 -13.19 11.12 11.11
C LYS A 41 -12.49 12.44 11.40
N THR A 42 -11.95 12.59 12.59
CA THR A 42 -11.14 13.76 12.96
C THR A 42 -9.73 13.30 13.27
N GLU A 43 -8.76 14.04 12.75
CA GLU A 43 -7.35 13.85 13.06
C GLU A 43 -6.76 15.20 13.44
N ILE A 44 -6.16 15.25 14.62
CA ILE A 44 -5.48 16.44 15.11
C ILE A 44 -4.04 16.05 15.36
N SER A 45 -3.11 16.68 14.67
CA SER A 45 -1.67 16.46 14.82
C SER A 45 -0.98 17.73 15.31
N LYS A 46 0.05 17.54 16.14
CA LYS A 46 0.92 18.60 16.63
C LYS A 46 2.37 18.19 16.46
N THR A 47 3.12 19.02 15.75
CA THR A 47 4.57 18.84 15.59
C THR A 47 5.28 19.51 16.75
N VAL A 48 5.77 18.70 17.70
CA VAL A 48 6.40 19.19 18.94
C VAL A 48 7.86 19.56 18.70
N SER A 49 8.53 18.82 17.81
CA SER A 49 9.88 19.12 17.34
C SER A 49 10.05 18.64 15.91
N PRO A 50 11.11 19.03 15.18
CA PRO A 50 11.35 18.56 13.80
C PRO A 50 11.39 17.03 13.66
N HIS A 51 11.63 16.32 14.76
CA HIS A 51 11.81 14.88 14.82
C HIS A 51 10.64 14.16 15.53
N PHE A 52 9.65 14.90 16.03
CA PHE A 52 8.60 14.32 16.88
C PHE A 52 7.24 14.98 16.66
N GLN A 53 6.25 14.14 16.33
CA GLN A 53 4.87 14.53 16.10
C GLN A 53 3.95 13.63 16.92
N ILE A 54 2.92 14.22 17.52
CA ILE A 54 1.84 13.50 18.19
C ILE A 54 0.58 13.73 17.38
N SER A 55 -0.21 12.69 17.13
CA SER A 55 -1.55 12.85 16.55
C SER A 55 -2.61 12.07 17.33
N HIS A 56 -3.82 12.61 17.32
CA HIS A 56 -5.00 11.98 17.87
C HIS A 56 -6.02 11.82 16.75
N VAL A 57 -6.46 10.58 16.55
CA VAL A 57 -7.47 10.23 15.55
C VAL A 57 -8.71 9.73 16.28
N SER A 58 -9.85 10.35 16.00
CA SER A 58 -11.16 9.90 16.46
C SER A 58 -12.03 9.63 15.24
N SER A 59 -12.55 8.41 15.15
CA SER A 59 -13.46 7.97 14.09
C SER A 59 -14.76 7.49 14.71
N MET A 60 -15.88 8.11 14.36
CA MET A 60 -17.20 7.83 14.92
C MET A 60 -18.19 7.53 13.80
N GLY A 61 -18.75 6.33 13.79
CA GLY A 61 -19.81 5.89 12.90
C GLY A 61 -21.05 5.43 13.67
N ALA A 62 -22.03 4.88 12.96
CA ALA A 62 -23.26 4.36 13.58
C ALA A 62 -22.99 3.20 14.56
N ASP A 63 -22.01 2.34 14.22
CA ASP A 63 -21.73 1.10 14.96
C ASP A 63 -20.34 1.08 15.62
N PHE A 64 -19.57 2.17 15.52
CA PHE A 64 -18.22 2.23 16.07
C PHE A 64 -17.85 3.63 16.56
N ASP A 65 -17.13 3.71 17.67
CA ASP A 65 -16.37 4.87 18.11
C ASP A 65 -14.95 4.36 18.34
N ILE A 66 -13.96 4.88 17.62
CA ILE A 66 -12.56 4.47 17.71
C ILE A 66 -11.73 5.72 18.00
N LYS A 67 -11.03 5.71 19.13
CA LYS A 67 -10.07 6.74 19.51
C LYS A 67 -8.68 6.15 19.60
N GLN A 68 -7.75 6.77 18.89
CA GLN A 68 -6.37 6.31 18.81
C GLN A 68 -5.41 7.49 18.89
N THR A 69 -4.37 7.33 19.70
CA THR A 69 -3.27 8.30 19.80
C THR A 69 -2.04 7.70 19.17
N TYR A 70 -1.36 8.49 18.35
CA TYR A 70 -0.11 8.15 17.69
C TYR A 70 1.00 9.08 18.16
N ALA A 71 2.20 8.53 18.24
CA ALA A 71 3.43 9.29 18.37
C ALA A 71 4.39 8.81 17.28
N THR A 72 4.87 9.76 16.48
CA THR A 72 5.84 9.52 15.41
C THR A 72 7.14 10.20 15.78
N PHE A 73 8.21 9.43 15.82
CA PHE A 73 9.59 9.89 16.02
C PHE A 73 10.40 9.58 14.77
N CYS A 74 11.07 10.58 14.21
CA CYS A 74 11.91 10.45 13.04
C CYS A 74 13.29 11.03 13.36
N PHE A 75 14.35 10.24 13.24
CA PHE A 75 15.71 10.69 13.53
C PHE A 75 16.72 10.03 12.59
N ASN A 76 17.44 10.85 11.83
CA ASN A 76 18.42 10.42 10.80
C ASN A 76 17.81 9.40 9.82
N ASN A 77 18.10 8.12 10.03
CA ASN A 77 17.66 7.01 9.19
C ASN A 77 16.63 6.11 9.89
N LEU A 78 16.07 6.55 11.01
CA LEU A 78 15.09 5.82 11.81
C LEU A 78 13.75 6.56 11.79
N LEU A 79 12.68 5.83 11.52
CA LEU A 79 11.30 6.25 11.74
C LEU A 79 10.67 5.26 12.71
N LEU A 80 10.15 5.74 13.82
CA LEU A 80 9.42 4.96 14.82
C LEU A 80 8.03 5.57 14.98
N GLN A 81 7.01 4.74 14.90
CA GLN A 81 5.62 5.10 15.11
C GLN A 81 5.04 4.19 16.17
N THR A 82 4.48 4.77 17.21
CA THR A 82 3.76 4.04 18.24
C THR A 82 2.32 4.52 18.26
N SER A 83 1.39 3.61 18.51
CA SER A 83 -0.01 3.98 18.68
C SER A 83 -0.67 3.17 19.77
N ILE A 84 -1.60 3.80 20.47
CA ILE A 84 -2.46 3.17 21.46
C ILE A 84 -3.90 3.55 21.16
N ASP A 85 -4.78 2.56 21.12
CA ASP A 85 -6.22 2.79 21.02
C ASP A 85 -6.91 2.64 22.39
N GLN A 86 -8.17 3.06 22.43
CA GLN A 86 -9.03 3.00 23.62
C GLN A 86 -9.17 1.59 24.23
N ASP A 87 -9.00 0.55 23.41
CA ASP A 87 -9.08 -0.85 23.82
C ASP A 87 -7.74 -1.41 24.34
N LYS A 88 -6.75 -0.51 24.52
CA LYS A 88 -5.39 -0.81 24.97
C LYS A 88 -4.63 -1.72 24.01
N ILE A 89 -4.99 -1.74 22.73
CA ILE A 89 -4.17 -2.37 21.71
C ILE A 89 -3.02 -1.43 21.41
N PHE A 90 -1.81 -1.94 21.61
CA PHE A 90 -0.59 -1.19 21.40
C PHE A 90 0.06 -1.63 20.09
N ARG A 91 0.38 -0.68 19.22
CA ARG A 91 1.06 -0.95 17.95
C ARG A 91 2.38 -0.19 17.91
N ILE A 92 3.45 -0.87 17.52
CA ILE A 92 4.75 -0.25 17.23
C ILE A 92 5.10 -0.59 15.79
N ARG A 93 5.45 0.41 15.01
CA ARG A 93 6.06 0.26 13.70
C ARG A 93 7.37 1.01 13.71
N GLY A 94 8.45 0.39 13.26
CA GLY A 94 9.68 1.12 13.01
C GLY A 94 10.31 0.73 11.69
N THR A 95 11.04 1.68 11.13
CA THR A 95 11.75 1.56 9.86
C THR A 95 13.15 2.12 10.07
N HIS A 96 14.16 1.35 9.72
CA HIS A 96 15.56 1.76 9.79
C HIS A 96 16.21 1.56 8.43
N MET A 97 16.86 2.61 7.92
CA MET A 97 17.56 2.58 6.65
C MET A 97 19.08 2.59 6.88
N PHE A 98 19.77 1.63 6.29
CA PHE A 98 21.22 1.57 6.29
C PHE A 98 21.73 1.25 4.89
N LYS A 99 22.28 2.26 4.21
CA LYS A 99 22.74 2.17 2.82
C LYS A 99 21.59 1.70 1.91
N ASN A 100 21.71 0.51 1.33
CA ASN A 100 20.73 -0.13 0.44
C ASN A 100 19.80 -1.11 1.17
N LEU A 101 19.89 -1.20 2.50
CA LEU A 101 19.10 -2.10 3.33
C LEU A 101 18.07 -1.29 4.13
N LEU A 102 16.80 -1.70 4.04
CA LEU A 102 15.67 -1.14 4.74
C LEU A 102 15.08 -2.22 5.63
N THR A 103 15.17 -2.05 6.94
CA THR A 103 14.53 -2.94 7.92
C THR A 103 13.24 -2.30 8.39
N LYS A 104 12.14 -3.03 8.33
CA LYS A 104 10.87 -2.63 8.94
C LYS A 104 10.51 -3.66 10.00
N PHE A 105 10.01 -3.19 11.13
CA PHE A 105 9.39 -4.03 12.13
C PHE A 105 8.00 -3.48 12.45
N HIS A 106 7.07 -4.38 12.70
CA HIS A 106 5.71 -4.04 13.07
C HIS A 106 5.23 -5.02 14.13
N THR A 107 4.84 -4.53 15.29
CA THR A 107 4.35 -5.34 16.40
C THR A 107 3.01 -4.78 16.85
N VAL A 108 2.02 -5.66 17.01
CA VAL A 108 0.70 -5.39 17.55
C VAL A 108 0.54 -6.26 18.79
N ILE A 109 0.29 -5.62 19.93
CA ILE A 109 0.03 -6.26 21.20
C ILE A 109 -1.45 -6.08 21.50
N GLY A 110 -2.21 -7.17 21.41
CA GLY A 110 -3.63 -7.21 21.68
C GLY A 110 -3.96 -7.27 23.18
N ARG A 111 -5.22 -7.01 23.51
CA ARG A 111 -5.76 -7.04 24.88
C ARG A 111 -5.63 -8.42 25.55
N SER A 112 -5.75 -9.49 24.77
CA SER A 112 -5.61 -10.90 25.18
C SER A 112 -4.16 -11.35 25.37
N LYS A 113 -3.17 -10.44 25.29
CA LYS A 113 -1.72 -10.75 25.24
C LYS A 113 -1.29 -11.51 23.98
N ASP A 114 -2.15 -11.56 22.96
CA ASP A 114 -1.74 -12.01 21.64
C ASP A 114 -0.76 -11.00 21.04
N ILE A 115 0.44 -11.47 20.73
CA ILE A 115 1.50 -10.65 20.15
C ILE A 115 1.66 -11.07 18.70
N PHE A 116 1.33 -10.15 17.79
CA PHE A 116 1.63 -10.30 16.38
C PHE A 116 2.84 -9.44 16.06
N THR A 117 3.89 -10.04 15.52
CA THR A 117 5.07 -9.31 15.08
C THR A 117 5.35 -9.65 13.62
N GLN A 118 5.86 -8.68 12.87
CA GLN A 118 6.35 -8.84 11.52
C GLN A 118 7.70 -8.13 11.43
N ILE A 119 8.69 -8.82 10.87
CA ILE A 119 10.00 -8.27 10.57
C ILE A 119 10.20 -8.39 9.07
N GLU A 120 10.61 -7.30 8.43
CA GLU A 120 10.85 -7.21 6.99
C GLU A 120 12.23 -6.62 6.76
N VAL A 121 12.99 -7.24 5.86
CA VAL A 121 14.29 -6.77 5.40
C VAL A 121 14.24 -6.66 3.89
N ASP A 122 14.32 -5.43 3.41
CA ASP A 122 14.28 -5.06 2.01
C ASP A 122 15.67 -4.58 1.56
N ILE A 123 16.23 -5.20 0.53
CA ILE A 123 17.54 -4.91 -0.05
C ILE A 123 17.30 -4.39 -1.47
N LYS A 124 17.57 -3.10 -1.68
CA LYS A 124 17.38 -2.43 -2.96
C LYS A 124 18.71 -2.20 -3.65
N ASN A 125 18.99 -2.94 -4.72
CA ASN A 125 20.11 -2.65 -5.60
C ASN A 125 19.66 -1.81 -6.79
N LYS A 126 20.60 -1.44 -7.66
CA LYS A 126 20.31 -0.63 -8.85
C LYS A 126 19.26 -1.25 -9.76
N TYR A 127 19.29 -2.57 -9.96
CA TYR A 127 18.47 -3.27 -10.95
C TYR A 127 17.50 -4.28 -10.35
N ASN A 128 17.60 -4.55 -9.05
CA ASN A 128 16.76 -5.53 -8.39
C ASN A 128 16.42 -5.12 -6.95
N ASN A 129 15.36 -5.74 -6.46
CA ASN A 129 14.84 -5.57 -5.12
C ASN A 129 14.59 -6.96 -4.55
N MET A 130 15.08 -7.22 -3.35
CA MET A 130 14.87 -8.47 -2.64
C MET A 130 14.31 -8.15 -1.28
N CYS A 131 13.19 -8.76 -0.92
CA CYS A 131 12.60 -8.57 0.40
C CYS A 131 12.31 -9.91 1.06
N ILE A 132 12.70 -10.02 2.32
CA ILE A 132 12.40 -11.16 3.18
C ILE A 132 11.52 -10.66 4.31
N LYS A 133 10.38 -11.31 4.52
CA LYS A 133 9.46 -11.05 5.62
C LYS A 133 9.32 -12.29 6.46
N MET A 134 9.28 -12.07 7.77
CA MET A 134 8.98 -13.06 8.76
C MET A 134 7.78 -12.56 9.53
N ILE A 135 6.66 -13.27 9.39
CA ILE A 135 5.41 -12.96 10.05
C ILE A 135 5.21 -13.96 11.17
N GLN A 136 4.93 -13.41 12.35
CA GLN A 136 4.74 -14.05 13.65
C GLN A 136 5.99 -14.43 14.47
N PRO A 137 6.87 -13.49 14.87
CA PRO A 137 7.82 -13.78 15.95
C PRO A 137 7.57 -12.99 17.24
N ALA A 138 7.02 -13.69 18.24
CA ALA A 138 7.41 -13.56 19.65
C ALA A 138 7.03 -14.86 20.44
N ILE A 139 7.98 -15.81 20.53
CA ILE A 139 8.10 -16.99 21.45
C ILE A 139 7.96 -18.41 20.82
N LYS A 140 8.71 -19.38 21.40
CA LYS A 140 8.93 -20.80 21.02
C LYS A 140 7.63 -21.60 20.80
N GLY A 141 7.55 -22.29 19.67
CA GLY A 141 6.49 -23.25 19.31
C GLY A 141 5.49 -22.75 18.27
N ALA A 142 5.57 -21.49 17.83
CA ALA A 142 4.65 -20.89 16.88
C ALA A 142 4.98 -21.24 15.41
N SER A 143 3.92 -21.45 14.62
CA SER A 143 3.95 -21.48 13.17
C SER A 143 4.41 -20.14 12.62
N CYS A 144 5.54 -20.12 11.93
CA CYS A 144 6.12 -18.89 11.37
C CYS A 144 5.87 -18.86 9.88
N ILE A 145 5.40 -17.71 9.38
CA ILE A 145 5.24 -17.51 7.94
C ILE A 145 6.47 -16.77 7.42
N TYR A 146 7.14 -17.38 6.46
CA TYR A 146 8.27 -16.79 5.76
C TYR A 146 7.83 -16.39 4.36
N VAL A 147 8.13 -15.15 3.99
CA VAL A 147 7.90 -14.64 2.65
C VAL A 147 9.23 -14.17 2.09
N GLY A 148 9.62 -14.71 0.95
CA GLY A 148 10.76 -14.24 0.19
C GLY A 148 10.29 -13.78 -1.16
N ASN A 149 10.55 -12.53 -1.51
CA ASN A 149 10.23 -12.01 -2.82
C ASN A 149 11.42 -11.32 -3.48
N TYR A 150 11.41 -11.32 -4.80
CA TYR A 150 12.47 -10.76 -5.63
C TYR A 150 11.85 -10.11 -6.87
N MET A 151 12.33 -8.93 -7.21
CA MET A 151 11.93 -8.17 -8.39
C MET A 151 13.16 -7.74 -9.17
N GLN A 152 13.15 -7.90 -10.49
CA GLN A 152 14.25 -7.58 -11.40
C GLN A 152 13.76 -6.64 -12.51
N GLN A 153 14.47 -5.53 -12.70
CA GLN A 153 14.27 -4.62 -13.83
C GLN A 153 15.00 -5.14 -15.07
N LEU A 154 14.30 -5.15 -16.21
CA LEU A 154 14.75 -5.56 -17.54
C LEU A 154 14.25 -4.55 -18.60
N GLY A 155 14.93 -3.41 -18.70
CA GLY A 155 14.55 -2.32 -19.60
C GLY A 155 13.24 -1.67 -19.14
N VAL A 156 12.19 -1.77 -19.96
CA VAL A 156 10.84 -1.26 -19.63
C VAL A 156 9.96 -2.29 -18.93
N ILE A 157 10.46 -3.50 -18.71
CA ILE A 157 9.73 -4.58 -18.04
C ILE A 157 10.39 -4.85 -16.68
N SER A 158 9.59 -5.14 -15.68
CA SER A 158 10.04 -5.62 -14.38
C SER A 158 9.34 -6.95 -14.11
N LEU A 159 10.09 -7.98 -13.73
CA LEU A 159 9.54 -9.30 -13.40
C LEU A 159 9.88 -9.65 -11.96
N GLY A 160 8.96 -10.31 -11.27
CA GLY A 160 9.18 -10.73 -9.90
C GLY A 160 8.52 -12.04 -9.54
N GLY A 161 9.03 -12.63 -8.48
CA GLY A 161 8.51 -13.86 -7.89
C GLY A 161 8.48 -13.75 -6.37
N GLU A 162 7.53 -14.44 -5.77
CA GLU A 162 7.38 -14.56 -4.32
C GLU A 162 7.18 -16.02 -3.95
N ILE A 163 7.80 -16.41 -2.84
CA ILE A 163 7.64 -17.69 -2.20
C ILE A 163 7.10 -17.41 -0.80
N ILE A 164 5.95 -17.99 -0.48
CA ILE A 164 5.36 -17.98 0.86
C ILE A 164 5.49 -19.39 1.42
N LYS A 165 6.10 -19.53 2.60
CA LYS A 165 6.12 -20.78 3.36
C LYS A 165 5.40 -20.57 4.67
N ALA A 166 4.33 -21.32 4.90
CA ALA A 166 3.56 -21.32 6.14
C ALA A 166 3.32 -22.78 6.53
N ASP A 167 3.90 -23.23 7.65
CA ASP A 167 3.83 -24.61 8.12
C ASP A 167 4.16 -25.64 7.02
N GLU A 168 3.18 -26.43 6.59
CA GLU A 168 3.29 -27.46 5.55
C GLU A 168 3.00 -26.93 4.14
N TYR A 169 2.56 -25.67 4.01
CA TYR A 169 2.15 -25.07 2.74
C TYR A 169 3.24 -24.20 2.13
N ILE A 170 3.38 -24.33 0.81
CA ILE A 170 4.23 -23.46 -0.02
C ILE A 170 3.35 -22.82 -1.10
N GLY A 171 3.33 -21.50 -1.14
CA GLY A 171 2.72 -20.70 -2.19
C GLY A 171 3.78 -20.06 -3.06
N LEU A 172 3.53 -20.00 -4.37
CA LEU A 172 4.35 -19.23 -5.31
C LEU A 172 3.48 -18.19 -6.00
N SER A 173 4.01 -16.97 -6.12
CA SER A 173 3.37 -15.90 -6.86
C SER A 173 4.35 -15.31 -7.88
N PHE A 174 3.82 -14.84 -9.01
CA PHE A 174 4.61 -14.21 -10.07
C PHE A 174 3.97 -12.88 -10.44
N VAL A 175 4.79 -11.88 -10.72
CA VAL A 175 4.35 -10.57 -11.16
C VAL A 175 5.15 -10.11 -12.36
N GLY A 176 4.48 -9.37 -13.24
CA GLY A 176 5.09 -8.65 -14.35
C GLY A 176 4.56 -7.23 -14.38
N ARG A 177 5.46 -6.27 -14.62
CA ARG A 177 5.16 -4.86 -14.80
C ARG A 177 5.78 -4.38 -16.09
N TYR A 178 5.04 -3.60 -16.86
CA TYR A 178 5.50 -2.95 -18.08
C TYR A 178 5.28 -1.44 -17.95
N GLU A 179 6.35 -0.67 -18.07
CA GLU A 179 6.36 0.78 -17.98
C GLU A 179 6.45 1.40 -19.38
N GLY A 180 5.32 1.90 -19.86
CA GLY A 180 5.21 2.68 -21.09
C GLY A 180 5.33 4.18 -20.86
N ILE A 181 5.14 4.96 -21.92
CA ILE A 181 5.13 6.43 -21.82
C ILE A 181 3.80 6.87 -21.19
N GLY A 182 3.84 7.22 -19.89
CA GLY A 182 2.67 7.67 -19.14
C GLY A 182 1.65 6.56 -18.84
N SER A 183 2.02 5.29 -18.98
CA SER A 183 1.15 4.16 -18.70
C SER A 183 1.91 3.02 -18.05
N ILE A 184 1.24 2.27 -17.20
CA ILE A 184 1.77 1.09 -16.52
C ILE A 184 0.77 -0.05 -16.71
N SER A 185 1.24 -1.18 -17.20
CA SER A 185 0.46 -2.42 -17.25
C SER A 185 1.08 -3.42 -16.30
N THR A 186 0.27 -4.09 -15.47
CA THR A 186 0.76 -5.17 -14.61
C THR A 186 -0.06 -6.42 -14.76
N ILE A 187 0.60 -7.55 -14.55
CA ILE A 187 -0.01 -8.87 -14.47
C ILE A 187 0.52 -9.55 -13.21
N SER A 188 -0.36 -10.20 -12.46
CA SER A 188 0.03 -10.98 -11.28
C SER A 188 -0.71 -12.29 -11.23
N LEU A 189 0.03 -13.35 -10.92
CA LEU A 189 -0.50 -14.67 -10.62
C LEU A 189 -0.15 -14.99 -9.17
N GLN A 190 -1.11 -14.87 -8.25
CA GLN A 190 -0.89 -15.09 -6.82
C GLN A 190 -1.25 -16.53 -6.46
N GLN A 191 -0.32 -17.24 -5.82
CA GLN A 191 -0.49 -18.63 -5.35
C GLN A 191 -1.06 -19.58 -6.42
N PHE A 192 -0.80 -19.32 -7.71
CA PHE A 192 -1.39 -20.00 -8.88
C PHE A 192 -2.92 -20.03 -8.98
N ASN A 193 -3.61 -19.18 -8.24
CA ASN A 193 -5.06 -19.27 -8.07
C ASN A 193 -5.80 -17.97 -8.38
N THR A 194 -5.12 -16.84 -8.24
CA THR A 194 -5.69 -15.53 -8.57
C THR A 194 -4.85 -14.90 -9.67
N LEU A 195 -5.46 -14.69 -10.84
CA LEU A 195 -4.85 -13.92 -11.93
C LEU A 195 -5.43 -12.52 -11.90
N SER A 196 -4.57 -11.50 -11.85
CA SER A 196 -4.98 -10.09 -11.95
C SER A 196 -4.21 -9.40 -13.06
N ILE A 197 -4.90 -8.53 -13.79
CA ILE A 197 -4.36 -7.66 -14.83
C ILE A 197 -4.81 -6.25 -14.48
N ASP A 198 -3.84 -5.35 -14.38
CA ASP A 198 -4.08 -3.94 -14.08
C ASP A 198 -3.54 -3.05 -15.20
N TYR A 199 -4.21 -1.94 -15.46
CA TYR A 199 -3.76 -0.92 -16.38
C TYR A 199 -3.97 0.47 -15.79
N TYR A 200 -2.88 1.22 -15.68
CA TYR A 200 -2.87 2.61 -15.23
C TYR A 200 -2.39 3.51 -16.36
N LYS A 201 -3.02 4.68 -16.52
CA LYS A 201 -2.57 5.68 -17.48
C LYS A 201 -2.85 7.10 -17.00
N THR A 202 -1.83 7.95 -17.13
CA THR A 202 -1.97 9.39 -17.00
C THR A 202 -2.48 9.95 -18.32
N LEU A 203 -3.70 10.50 -18.30
CA LEU A 203 -4.34 11.11 -19.48
C LEU A 203 -3.91 12.57 -19.65
N SER A 204 -3.70 13.27 -18.54
CA SER A 204 -3.25 14.67 -18.51
C SER A 204 -2.55 14.99 -17.19
N SER A 205 -2.06 16.23 -17.03
CA SER A 205 -1.47 16.68 -15.76
C SER A 205 -2.44 16.71 -14.57
N ILE A 206 -3.74 16.53 -14.82
CA ILE A 206 -4.80 16.60 -13.81
C ILE A 206 -5.64 15.32 -13.73
N CYS A 207 -5.40 14.33 -14.59
CA CYS A 207 -6.29 13.18 -14.72
C CYS A 207 -5.52 11.88 -14.96
N ASP A 208 -5.75 10.92 -14.07
CA ASP A 208 -5.26 9.55 -14.17
C ASP A 208 -6.44 8.57 -14.20
N VAL A 209 -6.27 7.46 -14.90
CA VAL A 209 -7.26 6.39 -15.00
C VAL A 209 -6.63 5.06 -14.67
N GLY A 210 -7.44 4.19 -14.04
CA GLY A 210 -7.04 2.85 -13.63
C GLY A 210 -8.11 1.83 -14.00
N ILE A 211 -7.68 0.66 -14.44
CA ILE A 211 -8.53 -0.50 -14.71
C ILE A 211 -7.91 -1.69 -14.01
N LYS A 212 -8.73 -2.47 -13.33
CA LYS A 212 -8.36 -3.73 -12.70
C LYS A 212 -9.30 -4.82 -13.18
N ILE A 213 -8.74 -5.97 -13.54
CA ILE A 213 -9.50 -7.20 -13.80
C ILE A 213 -8.81 -8.31 -13.00
N SER A 214 -9.55 -9.03 -12.19
CA SER A 214 -9.03 -10.19 -11.48
C SER A 214 -10.01 -11.36 -11.54
N THR A 215 -9.48 -12.57 -11.48
CA THR A 215 -10.24 -13.80 -11.36
C THR A 215 -9.78 -14.56 -10.14
N ASP A 216 -10.74 -15.10 -9.39
CA ASP A 216 -10.48 -15.90 -8.20
C ASP A 216 -10.65 -17.39 -8.49
N ARG A 217 -10.36 -18.26 -7.51
CA ARG A 217 -10.49 -19.71 -7.63
C ARG A 217 -11.86 -20.18 -8.13
N GLU A 218 -12.91 -19.46 -7.76
CA GLU A 218 -14.29 -19.75 -8.14
C GLU A 218 -14.63 -19.31 -9.58
N LYS A 219 -13.64 -18.79 -10.33
CA LYS A 219 -13.78 -18.23 -11.69
C LYS A 219 -14.74 -17.05 -11.77
N SER A 220 -15.04 -16.40 -10.64
CA SER A 220 -15.68 -15.10 -10.62
C SER A 220 -14.74 -14.06 -11.22
N VAL A 221 -15.24 -13.28 -12.18
CA VAL A 221 -14.50 -12.16 -12.73
C VAL A 221 -14.85 -10.90 -11.95
N ASN A 222 -13.85 -10.35 -11.27
CA ASN A 222 -13.93 -9.06 -10.61
C ASN A 222 -13.31 -8.00 -11.52
N TYR A 223 -13.94 -6.84 -11.62
CA TYR A 223 -13.39 -5.71 -12.35
C TYR A 223 -13.57 -4.42 -11.55
N GLY A 224 -12.69 -3.46 -11.79
CA GLY A 224 -12.73 -2.14 -11.18
C GLY A 224 -12.28 -1.09 -12.18
N LEU A 225 -13.02 0.00 -12.28
CA LEU A 225 -12.68 1.17 -13.08
C LEU A 225 -12.49 2.36 -12.14
N GLY A 226 -11.39 3.07 -12.28
CA GLY A 226 -11.03 4.16 -11.40
C GLY A 226 -10.60 5.40 -12.18
N VAL A 227 -10.93 6.57 -11.66
CA VAL A 227 -10.47 7.87 -12.15
C VAL A 227 -9.98 8.69 -10.98
N LYS A 228 -8.84 9.34 -11.16
CA LYS A 228 -8.27 10.26 -10.19
C LYS A 228 -8.07 11.63 -10.83
N LEU A 229 -8.65 12.64 -10.21
CA LEU A 229 -8.50 14.04 -10.60
C LEU A 229 -7.66 14.77 -9.57
N HIS A 230 -6.65 15.49 -10.06
CA HIS A 230 -5.68 16.20 -9.24
C HIS A 230 -5.75 17.70 -9.46
N SER A 231 -5.66 18.46 -8.37
CA SER A 231 -5.51 19.91 -8.39
C SER A 231 -4.47 20.35 -7.36
N LYS A 232 -4.10 21.63 -7.37
CA LYS A 232 -3.19 22.19 -6.34
C LYS A 232 -3.80 22.20 -4.94
N LYS A 233 -5.13 22.23 -4.82
CA LYS A 233 -5.84 22.32 -3.55
C LYS A 233 -6.28 20.95 -3.02
N GLY A 234 -6.45 19.97 -3.90
CA GLY A 234 -7.03 18.71 -3.49
C GLY A 234 -7.08 17.68 -4.61
N GLU A 235 -7.64 16.53 -4.29
CA GLU A 235 -7.84 15.42 -5.21
C GLU A 235 -9.24 14.81 -5.06
N ILE A 236 -9.74 14.28 -6.17
CA ILE A 236 -10.99 13.51 -6.22
C ILE A 236 -10.65 12.16 -6.80
N ILE A 237 -11.02 11.08 -6.11
CA ILE A 237 -10.82 9.73 -6.60
C ILE A 237 -12.18 9.05 -6.63
N GLY A 238 -12.57 8.55 -7.80
CA GLY A 238 -13.80 7.79 -7.99
C GLY A 238 -13.49 6.41 -8.54
N CYS A 239 -14.15 5.37 -8.03
CA CYS A 239 -14.06 4.03 -8.59
C CYS A 239 -15.42 3.34 -8.64
N VAL A 240 -15.60 2.46 -9.62
CA VAL A 240 -16.77 1.59 -9.77
C VAL A 240 -16.29 0.15 -9.82
N ASP A 241 -16.90 -0.73 -9.03
CA ASP A 241 -16.59 -2.15 -8.98
C ASP A 241 -17.62 -3.02 -9.73
N ASN A 242 -17.39 -4.32 -9.75
CA ASN A 242 -18.25 -5.32 -10.37
C ASN A 242 -19.64 -5.46 -9.73
N ASN A 243 -19.84 -4.96 -8.52
CA ASN A 243 -21.12 -4.94 -7.83
C ASN A 243 -21.93 -3.68 -8.14
N HIS A 244 -21.47 -2.86 -9.09
CA HIS A 244 -22.03 -1.55 -9.41
C HIS A 244 -22.01 -0.59 -8.23
N ILE A 245 -21.03 -0.73 -7.34
CA ILE A 245 -20.82 0.18 -6.23
C ILE A 245 -19.84 1.27 -6.68
N LEU A 246 -20.32 2.51 -6.64
CA LEU A 246 -19.52 3.71 -6.85
C LEU A 246 -18.94 4.16 -5.52
N SER A 247 -17.61 4.24 -5.44
CA SER A 247 -16.89 4.82 -4.30
C SER A 247 -16.23 6.12 -4.70
N ILE A 248 -16.35 7.15 -3.87
CA ILE A 248 -15.77 8.48 -4.10
C ILE A 248 -15.03 8.91 -2.83
N ILE A 249 -13.82 9.44 -3.00
CA ILE A 249 -13.05 10.14 -1.98
C ILE A 249 -12.75 11.54 -2.51
N TYR A 250 -12.97 12.55 -1.69
CA TYR A 250 -12.65 13.94 -1.98
C TYR A 250 -11.80 14.50 -0.85
N ASN A 251 -10.59 14.94 -1.16
CA ASN A 251 -9.67 15.54 -0.19
C ASN A 251 -9.37 16.97 -0.65
N ASP A 252 -9.63 17.96 0.20
CA ASP A 252 -9.43 19.38 -0.12
C ASP A 252 -8.70 20.12 1.00
N LYS A 253 -7.63 20.82 0.62
CA LYS A 253 -6.81 21.63 1.51
C LYS A 253 -7.43 23.02 1.61
N LEU A 254 -8.10 23.27 2.74
CA LEU A 254 -8.81 24.51 3.00
C LEU A 254 -7.85 25.64 3.39
N SER A 255 -6.84 25.34 4.20
CA SER A 255 -5.80 26.28 4.63
C SER A 255 -4.46 25.57 4.87
N GLU A 256 -3.44 26.30 5.31
CA GLU A 256 -2.28 25.68 5.95
C GLU A 256 -2.76 24.91 7.20
N GLY A 257 -2.35 23.65 7.32
CA GLY A 257 -2.72 22.78 8.42
C GLY A 257 -4.11 22.13 8.35
N LEU A 258 -5.09 22.66 7.61
CA LEU A 258 -6.46 22.14 7.59
C LEU A 258 -6.84 21.47 6.26
N THR A 259 -7.25 20.21 6.33
CA THR A 259 -7.73 19.41 5.20
C THR A 259 -9.10 18.84 5.50
N LEU A 260 -10.05 19.02 4.58
CA LEU A 260 -11.35 18.36 4.56
C LEU A 260 -11.23 17.06 3.77
N ASN A 261 -11.79 15.98 4.29
CA ASN A 261 -11.93 14.72 3.58
C ASN A 261 -13.42 14.34 3.54
N LEU A 262 -13.90 13.87 2.41
CA LEU A 262 -15.23 13.29 2.24
C LEU A 262 -15.07 11.91 1.62
N SER A 263 -15.93 10.99 2.03
CA SER A 263 -15.99 9.63 1.50
C SER A 263 -17.44 9.26 1.27
N CYS A 264 -17.72 8.60 0.15
CA CYS A 264 -19.06 8.14 -0.19
C CYS A 264 -18.97 6.82 -0.92
N ARG A 265 -19.89 5.91 -0.61
CA ARG A 265 -20.08 4.64 -1.31
C ARG A 265 -21.57 4.46 -1.61
N PHE A 266 -21.89 4.35 -2.89
CA PHE A 266 -23.25 4.34 -3.41
C PHE A 266 -23.47 3.12 -4.32
N GLY A 267 -24.54 2.38 -4.08
CA GLY A 267 -24.97 1.23 -4.88
C GLY A 267 -26.40 0.82 -4.54
N LYS A 268 -26.90 -0.23 -5.18
CA LYS A 268 -28.33 -0.64 -5.10
C LYS A 268 -28.86 -0.86 -3.67
N LYS A 269 -28.01 -1.27 -2.73
CA LYS A 269 -28.37 -1.53 -1.33
C LYS A 269 -27.44 -0.82 -0.34
N VAL A 270 -26.57 0.06 -0.83
CA VAL A 270 -25.48 0.65 -0.05
C VAL A 270 -25.50 2.14 -0.27
N PHE A 271 -25.65 2.89 0.81
CA PHE A 271 -25.45 4.33 0.81
C PHE A 271 -24.74 4.72 2.09
N ASP A 272 -23.42 4.72 2.00
CA ASP A 272 -22.50 4.98 3.08
C ASP A 272 -21.78 6.28 2.80
N TYR A 273 -21.69 7.15 3.79
CA TYR A 273 -20.94 8.39 3.66
C TYR A 273 -20.16 8.67 4.92
N GLY A 274 -19.06 9.38 4.75
CA GLY A 274 -18.24 9.88 5.82
C GLY A 274 -17.63 11.22 5.46
N TYR A 275 -17.32 11.99 6.48
CA TYR A 275 -16.62 13.25 6.34
C TYR A 275 -15.63 13.42 7.49
N GLY A 276 -14.65 14.28 7.29
CA GLY A 276 -13.61 14.42 8.28
C GLY A 276 -12.70 15.60 8.07
N PHE A 277 -11.97 15.93 9.12
CA PHE A 277 -11.01 17.02 9.12
C PHE A 277 -9.68 16.52 9.65
N ILE A 278 -8.61 16.88 8.96
CA ILE A 278 -7.24 16.73 9.44
C ILE A 278 -6.76 18.14 9.76
N TYR A 279 -6.34 18.35 11.00
CA TYR A 279 -5.79 19.62 11.47
C TYR A 279 -4.39 19.43 12.04
N GLU A 280 -3.41 20.07 11.43
CA GLU A 280 -2.02 20.13 11.89
C GLU A 280 -1.66 21.56 12.32
N PHE A 281 -1.05 21.70 13.51
CA PHE A 281 -0.64 22.99 14.08
C PHE A 281 0.62 22.91 14.95
#